data_AF-A0A3A8SSF3-F1
#
_entry.id   AF-A0A3A8SSF3-F1
#
_cell.length_a   1.000
_cell.length_b   1.000
_cell.length_c   1.000
_cell.angle_alpha   90.00
_cell.angle_beta   90.00
_cell.angle_gamma   90.00
#
_symmetry.space_group_name_H-M   'P 1'
#
loop_
_entity.id
_entity.type
_entity.pdbx_description
1 polymer ?
#
loop_
_entity_poly.entity_id
_entity_poly.type
_entity_poly.pdbx_seq_one_letter_code
_entity_poly.pdbx_strand_id
1 'polypeptide(L)' 'MTLIELTVLLGAFLGGVTGAVWGFGSGLGWAAAGLVGGIVLGPIALALLFALMLLIVEVPLALLRGLWGRRPP' A
#
# COMPACT_ATOMS: atom_id res chain seq x y z
N MET A 1 19.97 -3.79 1.53
CA MET A 1 18.50 -3.89 1.55
C MET A 1 17.93 -2.71 0.80
N THR A 2 17.40 -2.94 -0.39
CA THR A 2 16.81 -1.89 -1.25
C THR A 2 15.35 -1.65 -0.88
N LEU A 3 14.79 -0.49 -1.26
CA LEU A 3 13.38 -0.15 -0.99
C LEU A 3 12.43 -1.21 -1.59
N ILE A 4 12.79 -1.75 -2.76
CA ILE A 4 12.04 -2.81 -3.45
C ILE A 4 12.07 -4.11 -2.65
N GLU A 5 13.25 -4.55 -2.19
CA GLU A 5 13.37 -5.73 -1.33
C GLU A 5 12.52 -5.59 -0.06
N LEU A 6 12.56 -4.42 0.57
CA LEU A 6 11.79 -4.14 1.79
C LEU A 6 10.29 -4.19 1.53
N THR A 7 9.85 -3.69 0.37
CA THR A 7 8.44 -3.70 -0.03
C THR A 7 7.94 -5.11 -0.33
N VAL A 8 8.75 -5.92 -1.02
CA VAL A 8 8.44 -7.33 -1.32
C VAL A 8 8.36 -8.15 -0.03
N LEU A 9 9.31 -7.95 0.89
CA LEU A 9 9.31 -8.63 2.19
C LEU A 9 8.11 -8.23 3.05
N LEU A 10 7.74 -6.95 3.06
CA LEU A 10 6.57 -6.47 3.78
C LEU A 10 5.27 -7.05 3.20
N GLY A 11 5.16 -7.09 1.86
CA GLY A 11 4.01 -7.70 1.17
C GLY A 11 3.90 -9.20 1.42
N ALA A 12 5.02 -9.93 1.40
CA ALA A 12 5.07 -11.35 1.71
C ALA A 12 4.72 -11.63 3.18
N PHE A 13 5.20 -10.80 4.11
CA PHE A 13 4.87 -10.91 5.53
C PHE A 13 3.38 -10.66 5.77
N LEU A 14 2.83 -9.57 5.25
CA LEU A 14 1.41 -9.25 5.40
C LEU A 14 0.52 -10.30 4.71
N GLY A 15 0.83 -10.69 3.47
CA GLY A 15 0.11 -11.75 2.76
C GLY A 15 0.18 -13.10 3.45
N GLY A 16 1.35 -13.44 4.03
CA GLY A 16 1.54 -14.64 4.83
C GLY A 16 0.78 -14.62 6.15
N VAL A 17 0.76 -13.50 6.86
CA VAL A 17 -0.01 -13.33 8.11
C VAL A 17 -1.51 -13.36 7.83
N THR A 18 -1.99 -12.59 6.84
CA THR A 18 -3.41 -12.61 6.44
C THR A 18 -3.81 -14.00 5.94
N GLY A 19 -2.97 -14.65 5.12
CA GLY A 19 -3.18 -16.01 4.64
C GLY A 19 -3.15 -17.05 5.75
N ALA A 20 -2.28 -16.91 6.76
CA ALA A 20 -2.25 -17.78 7.93
C ALA A 20 -3.49 -17.58 8.81
N VAL A 21 -3.93 -16.34 9.04
CA VAL A 21 -5.13 -16.02 9.83
C VAL A 21 -6.39 -16.53 9.12
N TRP A 22 -6.52 -16.30 7.80
CA TRP A 22 -7.65 -16.83 7.04
C TRP A 22 -7.58 -18.35 6.85
N GLY A 23 -6.38 -18.89 6.62
CA GLY A 23 -6.11 -20.32 6.47
C GLY A 23 -6.29 -21.13 7.76
N PHE A 24 -6.08 -20.53 8.93
CA PHE A 24 -6.37 -21.17 10.22
C PHE A 24 -7.88 -21.46 10.39
N GLY A 25 -8.74 -20.65 9.77
CA GLY A 25 -10.19 -20.87 9.76
C GLY A 25 -10.73 -21.71 8.59
N SER A 26 -9.94 -21.98 7.54
CA SER A 26 -10.47 -22.50 6.26
C SER A 26 -9.58 -23.50 5.49
N GLY A 27 -8.37 -23.80 5.96
CA GLY A 27 -7.45 -24.81 5.41
C GLY A 27 -6.23 -24.24 4.65
N LEU A 28 -5.23 -25.10 4.42
CA LEU A 28 -3.93 -24.79 3.79
C LEU A 28 -4.03 -24.11 2.42
N GLY A 29 -5.08 -24.37 1.65
CA GLY A 29 -5.31 -23.74 0.33
C GLY A 29 -5.51 -22.23 0.41
N TRP A 30 -6.13 -21.73 1.48
CA TRP A 30 -6.33 -20.30 1.70
C TRP A 30 -5.06 -19.58 2.15
N ALA A 31 -4.17 -20.28 2.85
CA ALA A 31 -2.86 -19.74 3.19
C ALA A 31 -1.99 -19.56 1.93
N ALA A 32 -1.97 -20.54 1.03
CA ALA A 32 -1.27 -20.43 -0.26
C ALA A 32 -1.88 -19.33 -1.15
N ALA A 33 -3.22 -19.25 -1.22
CA ALA A 33 -3.91 -18.20 -1.97
C ALA A 33 -3.64 -16.80 -1.39
N GLY A 34 -3.56 -16.66 -0.06
CA GLY A 34 -3.20 -15.41 0.61
C GLY A 34 -1.75 -14.97 0.34
N LEU A 35 -0.82 -15.92 0.29
CA LEU A 35 0.58 -15.65 -0.06
C LEU A 35 0.72 -15.20 -1.52
N VAL A 36 0.13 -15.96 -2.46
CA VAL A 36 0.17 -15.64 -3.89
C VAL A 36 -0.59 -14.33 -4.17
N GLY A 37 -1.78 -14.17 -3.59
CA GLY A 37 -2.57 -12.94 -3.68
C GLY A 37 -1.83 -11.75 -3.09
N GLY A 38 -1.15 -11.91 -1.95
CA GLY A 38 -0.36 -10.85 -1.32
C GLY A 38 0.87 -10.45 -2.13
N ILE A 39 1.58 -11.39 -2.75
CA ILE A 39 2.72 -11.11 -3.63
C ILE A 39 2.28 -10.35 -4.89
N VAL A 40 1.13 -10.73 -5.47
CA VAL A 40 0.64 -10.15 -6.74
C VAL A 40 -0.09 -8.83 -6.51
N LEU A 41 -1.01 -8.79 -5.55
CA LEU A 41 -1.85 -7.61 -5.27
C LEU A 41 -1.19 -6.64 -4.30
N GLY A 42 -0.23 -7.07 -3.49
CA GLY A 42 0.48 -6.21 -2.52
C GLY A 42 1.16 -5.01 -3.18
N PRO A 43 1.96 -5.17 -4.25
CA PRO A 43 2.57 -4.04 -4.96
C PRO A 43 1.53 -3.08 -5.54
N ILE A 44 0.42 -3.60 -6.07
CA ILE A 44 -0.67 -2.81 -6.64
C ILE A 44 -1.38 -2.01 -5.54
N ALA A 45 -1.72 -2.66 -4.42
CA ALA A 45 -2.36 -2.02 -3.28
C ALA A 45 -1.46 -0.96 -2.64
N LEU A 46 -0.15 -1.21 -2.56
CA LEU A 46 0.82 -0.26 -2.04
C LEU A 46 0.99 0.95 -2.96
N ALA A 47 1.08 0.73 -4.28
CA ALA A 47 1.11 1.82 -5.25
C ALA A 47 -0.16 2.68 -5.18
N LEU A 48 -1.32 2.03 -5.02
CA LEU A 48 -2.60 2.72 -4.85
C LEU A 48 -2.65 3.52 -3.54
N LEU A 49 -2.15 2.96 -2.44
CA LEU A 49 -2.07 3.66 -1.15
C LEU A 49 -1.15 4.88 -1.24
N PHE A 50 -0.01 4.76 -1.91
CA PHE A 50 0.92 5.86 -2.10
C PHE A 50 0.33 6.97 -2.98
N ALA A 51 -0.35 6.60 -4.07
CA ALA A 51 -1.08 7.54 -4.92
C ALA A 51 -2.20 8.27 -4.15
N LEU A 52 -2.93 7.55 -3.29
CA LEU A 52 -3.97 8.14 -2.44
C LEU A 52 -3.36 9.12 -1.42
N MET A 53 -2.21 8.77 -0.83
CA MET A 53 -1.54 9.62 0.14
C MET A 53 -1.00 10.91 -0.51
N LEU A 54 -0.44 10.82 -1.72
CA LEU A 54 -0.07 11.99 -2.51
C LEU A 54 -1.29 12.84 -2.86
N LEU A 55 -2.42 12.22 -3.22
CA LEU A 55 -3.66 12.96 -3.49
C LEU A 55 -4.16 13.71 -2.25
N ILE A 56 -4.14 13.08 -1.08
CA ILE A 56 -4.62 13.67 0.17
C ILE A 56 -3.70 14.79 0.65
N VAL A 57 -2.37 14.64 0.50
CA VAL A 57 -1.39 15.58 1.05
C VAL A 57 -1.03 16.67 0.05
N GLU A 58 -0.68 16.31 -1.18
CA GLU A 58 -0.14 17.26 -2.15
C GLU A 58 -1.22 18.13 -2.81
N VAL A 59 -2.43 17.61 -3.05
CA VAL A 59 -3.51 18.41 -3.66
C VAL A 59 -3.91 19.61 -2.80
N PRO A 60 -4.19 19.48 -1.49
CA PRO A 60 -4.49 20.64 -0.66
C PRO A 60 -3.27 21.56 -0.47
N LEU A 61 -2.05 21.03 -0.43
CA LEU A 61 -0.82 21.83 -0.35
C LEU A 61 -0.58 22.66 -1.62
N ALA A 62 -0.81 22.08 -2.81
CA ALA A 62 -0.72 22.77 -4.09
C ALA A 62 -1.80 23.86 -4.20
N LEU A 63 -3.02 23.58 -3.74
CA LEU A 63 -4.11 24.54 -3.68
C LEU A 63 -3.79 25.71 -2.73
N LEU A 64 -3.27 25.41 -1.53
CA LEU A 64 -2.88 26.40 -0.54
C LEU A 64 -1.73 27.29 -1.04
N ARG A 65 -0.72 26.71 -1.71
CA ARG A 65 0.37 27.47 -2.35
C ARG A 65 -0.15 28.38 -3.46
N GLY A 66 -1.10 27.90 -4.27
CA GLY A 66 -1.76 28.71 -5.30
C GLY A 66 -2.56 29.89 -4.72
N LEU A 67 -3.21 29.69 -3.56
CA LEU A 67 -3.92 30.77 -2.85
C LEU A 67 -2.97 31.76 -2.18
N TRP A 68 -1.87 31.27 -1.60
CA TRP A 68 -0.84 32.12 -1.01
C TRP A 68 -0.11 32.98 -2.05
N GLY A 69 0.18 32.42 -3.23
CA GLY A 69 0.80 33.15 -4.35
C GLY A 69 -0.09 34.21 -5.00
N ARG A 70 -1.40 34.25 -4.66
CA ARG A 70 -2.36 35.27 -5.12
C ARG A 70 -2.70 36.31 -4.06
N ARG A 71 -2.05 36.32 -2.89
CA ARG A 71 -2.24 37.41 -1.93
C ARG A 71 -1.70 38.71 -2.53
N PRO A 72 -2.53 39.76 -2.69
CA PRO A 72 -2.03 41.08 -3.06
C PRO A 72 -1.12 41.64 -1.95
N PRO A 73 -0.17 42.53 -2.29
CA PRO A 73 0.80 43.10 -1.36
C PRO A 73 0.15 43.87 -0.19
#